data_AF-A0A6M3XCQ5-F1
#
_entry.id   AF-A0A6M3XCQ5-F1
#
_cell.length_a   1.000
_cell.length_b   1.000
_cell.length_c   1.000
_cell.angle_alpha   90.00
_cell.angle_beta   90.00
_cell.angle_gamma   90.00
#
_symmetry.space_group_name_H-M   'P 1'
#
loop_
_entity.id
_entity.type
_entity.pdbx_description
1 polymer ?
#
loop_
_entity_poly.entity_id
_entity_poly.type
_entity_poly.pdbx_seq_one_letter_code
_entity_poly.pdbx_strand_id
1 'polypeptide(L)'
;MLTKSKTDALLESGNWMLRFDNDGVSYNGFKWNGIDEWTAAPDWDTRPECGSGLHGQSPKGAGYCQGGSRMVLCETDGNQVVIDGDKVKVKAAKIVAVNNDIPVEFLIALASVGGFLELRGYNHPLPESLTSVGGFLELRGYNHPLPESLTSVGGSLWLEGYKHQLPKGLTYVGGSLWLEGYKHQLPKGLTYVGG
;
A
#
# COMPACT_ATOMS: atom_id res chain seq x y z
N MET A 1 4.65 6.11 -17.73
CA MET A 1 3.69 5.03 -17.40
C MET A 1 4.30 3.69 -17.71
N LEU A 2 4.10 2.72 -16.82
CA LEU A 2 4.56 1.34 -16.97
C LEU A 2 3.86 0.69 -18.19
N THR A 3 4.60 -0.04 -19.03
CA THR A 3 3.96 -0.77 -20.15
C THR A 3 3.20 -1.98 -19.62
N LYS A 4 2.14 -2.39 -20.32
CA LYS A 4 1.40 -3.62 -19.97
C LYS A 4 2.31 -4.85 -19.84
N SER A 5 3.22 -5.04 -20.79
CA SER A 5 4.20 -6.14 -20.73
C SER A 5 5.09 -6.11 -19.48
N LYS A 6 5.47 -4.92 -18.99
CA LYS A 6 6.26 -4.76 -17.78
C LYS A 6 5.41 -4.99 -16.53
N THR A 7 4.17 -4.51 -16.52
CA THR A 7 3.18 -4.79 -15.47
C THR A 7 3.01 -6.30 -15.31
N ASP A 8 2.71 -7.01 -16.40
CA ASP A 8 2.46 -8.45 -16.40
C ASP A 8 3.70 -9.22 -15.89
N ALA A 9 4.90 -8.87 -16.38
CA ALA A 9 6.14 -9.52 -15.94
C ALA A 9 6.45 -9.31 -14.44
N LEU A 10 6.18 -8.12 -13.91
CA LEU A 10 6.36 -7.85 -12.47
C LEU A 10 5.35 -8.66 -11.66
N LEU A 11 4.06 -8.62 -12.03
CA LEU A 11 3.02 -9.38 -11.34
C LEU A 11 3.33 -10.89 -11.32
N GLU A 12 3.70 -11.47 -12.47
CA GLU A 12 4.01 -12.89 -12.61
C GLU A 12 5.25 -13.30 -11.79
N SER A 13 6.30 -12.48 -11.80
CA SER A 13 7.53 -12.78 -11.06
C SER A 13 7.42 -12.55 -9.56
N GLY A 14 6.50 -11.70 -9.11
CA GLY A 14 6.45 -11.19 -7.74
C GLY A 14 7.65 -10.30 -7.36
N ASN A 15 8.50 -9.93 -8.33
CA ASN A 15 9.71 -9.13 -8.11
C ASN A 15 9.39 -7.64 -8.06
N TRP A 16 8.41 -7.30 -7.24
CA TRP A 16 7.99 -5.93 -6.99
C TRP A 16 7.66 -5.75 -5.51
N MET A 17 7.63 -4.50 -5.10
CA MET A 17 7.06 -4.12 -3.82
C MET A 17 6.43 -2.73 -3.90
N LEU A 18 5.38 -2.52 -3.12
CA LEU A 18 4.79 -1.20 -2.90
C LEU A 18 5.26 -0.64 -1.57
N ARG A 19 5.44 0.68 -1.53
CA ARG A 19 5.74 1.39 -0.29
C ARG A 19 5.23 2.82 -0.36
N PHE A 20 5.15 3.49 0.78
CA PHE A 20 5.11 4.94 0.82
C PHE A 20 6.52 5.49 1.10
N ASP A 21 6.78 6.66 0.55
CA ASP A 21 7.96 7.45 0.83
C ASP A 21 7.62 8.94 0.90
N ASN A 22 8.62 9.75 1.25
CA ASN A 22 8.56 11.21 1.17
C ASN A 22 9.61 11.67 0.15
N ASP A 23 9.27 11.55 -1.12
CA ASP A 23 10.16 11.79 -2.26
C ASP A 23 11.43 10.95 -2.23
N GLY A 24 11.32 9.67 -1.87
CA GLY A 24 12.44 8.74 -1.82
C GLY A 24 13.34 8.91 -0.58
N VAL A 25 12.98 9.80 0.35
CA VAL A 25 13.65 9.87 1.66
C VAL A 25 13.13 8.75 2.56
N SER A 26 14.06 7.98 3.12
CA SER A 26 13.81 6.91 4.09
C SER A 26 14.31 7.32 5.48
N TYR A 27 14.20 6.41 6.44
CA TYR A 27 14.72 6.59 7.79
C TYR A 27 16.19 7.04 7.79
N ASN A 28 16.60 7.86 8.76
CA ASN A 28 17.92 8.50 8.85
C ASN A 28 18.33 9.36 7.65
N GLY A 29 17.38 9.77 6.79
CA GLY A 29 17.67 10.65 5.66
C GLY A 29 18.27 9.96 4.44
N PHE A 30 18.32 8.61 4.41
CA PHE A 30 18.75 7.88 3.22
C PHE A 30 17.85 8.23 2.02
N LYS A 31 18.46 8.67 0.93
CA LYS A 31 17.76 9.11 -0.28
C LYS A 31 17.89 8.04 -1.36
N TRP A 32 16.75 7.56 -1.84
CA TRP A 32 16.68 6.71 -3.02
C TRP A 32 17.05 7.52 -4.27
N ASN A 33 17.61 6.82 -5.26
CA ASN A 33 17.86 7.37 -6.59
C ASN A 33 16.55 7.77 -7.28
N GLY A 34 16.68 8.44 -8.44
CA GLY A 34 15.55 8.95 -9.20
C GLY A 34 14.57 7.85 -9.65
N ILE A 35 13.41 8.28 -10.15
CA ILE A 35 12.50 7.37 -10.85
C ILE A 35 13.26 6.75 -12.04
N ASP A 36 13.05 5.45 -12.25
CA ASP A 36 13.76 4.62 -13.22
C ASP A 36 15.26 4.40 -12.96
N GLU A 37 15.77 4.76 -11.78
CA GLU A 37 17.14 4.48 -11.36
C GLU A 37 17.18 3.43 -10.24
N TRP A 38 18.11 2.48 -10.36
CA TRP A 38 18.34 1.48 -9.32
C TRP A 38 18.99 2.13 -8.09
N THR A 39 18.37 1.93 -6.93
CA THR A 39 18.93 2.24 -5.61
C THR A 39 19.44 0.95 -4.99
N ALA A 40 20.64 0.99 -4.40
CA ALA A 40 21.17 -0.10 -3.59
C ALA A 40 21.24 0.32 -2.12
N ALA A 41 20.82 -0.55 -1.21
CA ALA A 41 20.98 -0.33 0.22
C ALA A 41 22.44 -0.58 0.64
N PRO A 42 23.14 0.42 1.21
CA PRO A 42 24.54 0.29 1.61
C PRO A 42 24.74 -0.62 2.83
N ASP A 43 23.70 -0.80 3.63
CA ASP A 43 23.68 -1.58 4.87
C ASP A 43 23.09 -2.99 4.68
N TRP A 44 22.86 -3.42 3.43
CA TRP A 44 22.18 -4.67 3.10
C TRP A 44 22.74 -5.90 3.83
N ASP A 45 21.82 -6.71 4.36
CA ASP A 45 22.08 -8.06 4.83
C ASP A 45 20.88 -8.98 4.58
N THR A 46 21.10 -10.29 4.76
CA THR A 46 20.07 -11.32 4.55
C THR A 46 19.37 -11.78 5.83
N ARG A 47 19.60 -11.12 6.97
CA ARG A 47 18.97 -11.53 8.23
C ARG A 47 17.47 -11.25 8.17
N PRO A 48 16.58 -12.18 8.57
CA PRO A 48 15.14 -11.99 8.50
C PRO A 48 14.60 -11.11 9.64
N GLU A 49 15.27 -9.99 9.90
CA GLU A 49 14.92 -9.01 10.92
C GLU A 49 14.82 -7.62 10.30
N CYS A 50 13.98 -6.77 10.91
CA CYS A 50 13.82 -5.39 10.50
C CYS A 50 15.09 -4.57 10.70
N GLY A 51 15.36 -3.71 9.74
CA GLY A 51 16.62 -2.99 9.59
C GLY A 51 17.40 -3.51 8.39
N SER A 52 18.30 -2.68 7.88
CA SER A 52 19.06 -2.91 6.65
C SER A 52 18.20 -3.11 5.40
N GLY A 53 18.72 -2.76 4.22
CA GLY A 53 18.00 -3.01 2.98
C GLY A 53 16.87 -2.02 2.68
N LEU A 54 16.27 -2.20 1.51
CA LEU A 54 15.13 -1.41 1.03
C LEU A 54 13.83 -2.14 1.32
N HIS A 55 12.91 -1.50 2.03
CA HIS A 55 11.71 -2.14 2.58
C HIS A 55 10.47 -1.85 1.73
N GLY A 56 9.54 -2.79 1.71
CA GLY A 56 8.22 -2.61 1.10
C GLY A 56 7.29 -3.79 1.34
N GLN A 57 6.07 -3.69 0.83
CA GLN A 57 5.08 -4.76 0.83
C GLN A 57 5.07 -5.47 -0.52
N SER A 58 5.11 -6.80 -0.50
CA SER A 58 5.01 -7.65 -1.70
C SER A 58 4.10 -8.85 -1.41
N PRO A 59 3.77 -9.69 -2.41
CA PRO A 59 3.03 -10.92 -2.17
C PRO A 59 3.68 -11.88 -1.15
N LYS A 60 4.98 -11.74 -0.86
CA LYS A 60 5.69 -12.58 0.13
C LYS A 60 5.58 -12.04 1.57
N GLY A 61 5.23 -10.78 1.74
CA GLY A 61 5.14 -10.11 3.03
C GLY A 61 4.43 -8.77 2.86
N ALA A 62 3.21 -8.70 3.37
CA ALA A 62 2.35 -7.53 3.30
C ALA A 62 1.61 -7.36 4.63
N GLY A 63 1.61 -6.14 5.18
CA GLY A 63 1.09 -5.87 6.50
C GLY A 63 1.65 -4.60 7.13
N TYR A 64 2.91 -4.23 6.93
CA TYR A 64 3.35 -2.89 7.35
C TYR A 64 4.25 -2.23 6.32
N CYS A 65 3.82 -1.07 5.83
CA CYS A 65 4.72 -0.11 5.23
C CYS A 65 4.54 1.22 5.94
N GLN A 66 5.65 1.86 6.30
CA GLN A 66 5.65 3.23 6.83
C GLN A 66 4.78 4.13 5.95
N GLY A 67 3.97 5.00 6.57
CA GLY A 67 3.23 6.05 5.88
C GLY A 67 4.16 7.05 5.18
N GLY A 68 3.60 7.84 4.27
CA GLY A 68 4.33 8.84 3.49
C GLY A 68 3.39 9.57 2.52
N SER A 69 3.87 10.66 1.93
CA SER A 69 3.06 11.47 1.02
C SER A 69 2.95 10.88 -0.38
N ARG A 70 3.84 9.94 -0.74
CA ARG A 70 3.97 9.39 -2.08
C ARG A 70 3.96 7.87 -2.04
N MET A 71 3.01 7.25 -2.74
CA MET A 71 3.00 5.81 -2.97
C MET A 71 3.91 5.48 -4.15
N VAL A 72 4.77 4.49 -4.02
CA VAL A 72 5.71 4.09 -5.07
C VAL A 72 5.66 2.58 -5.29
N LEU A 73 5.65 2.20 -6.56
CA LEU A 73 5.86 0.83 -7.02
C LEU A 73 7.33 0.67 -7.38
N CYS A 74 7.96 -0.34 -6.82
CA CYS A 74 9.35 -0.66 -7.07
C CYS A 74 9.48 -2.01 -7.78
N GLU A 75 10.30 -2.08 -8.82
CA GLU A 75 10.91 -3.31 -9.29
C GLU A 75 12.03 -3.69 -8.31
N THR A 76 12.07 -4.94 -7.88
CA THR A 76 13.11 -5.45 -6.96
C THR A 76 14.09 -6.37 -7.67
N ASP A 77 15.29 -6.50 -7.13
CA ASP A 77 16.33 -7.44 -7.63
C ASP A 77 15.97 -8.94 -7.51
N GLY A 78 14.81 -9.27 -6.94
CA GLY A 78 14.26 -10.61 -6.81
C GLY A 78 14.63 -11.35 -5.52
N ASN A 79 15.64 -10.87 -4.79
CA ASN A 79 16.15 -11.51 -3.57
C ASN A 79 15.42 -10.97 -2.32
N GLN A 80 14.09 -11.07 -2.32
CA GLN A 80 13.24 -10.61 -1.21
C GLN A 80 13.41 -11.49 0.02
N VAL A 81 13.78 -10.86 1.14
CA VAL A 81 13.77 -11.47 2.48
C VAL A 81 12.54 -10.97 3.22
N VAL A 82 11.68 -11.88 3.68
CA VAL A 82 10.55 -11.54 4.54
C VAL A 82 11.08 -11.20 5.94
N ILE A 83 10.62 -10.08 6.49
CA ILE A 83 10.98 -9.60 7.82
C ILE A 83 9.71 -9.33 8.63
N ASP A 84 9.76 -9.63 9.93
CA ASP A 84 8.65 -9.50 10.90
C ASP A 84 7.32 -10.19 10.52
N GLY A 85 7.31 -10.96 9.42
CA GLY A 85 6.12 -11.62 8.88
C GLY A 85 5.18 -10.73 8.07
N ASP A 86 5.48 -9.43 7.93
CA ASP A 86 4.53 -8.43 7.41
C ASP A 86 5.10 -7.50 6.32
N LYS A 87 6.38 -7.66 5.96
CA LYS A 87 7.03 -6.87 4.91
C LYS A 87 8.24 -7.60 4.34
N VAL A 88 8.79 -7.09 3.25
CA VAL A 88 10.02 -7.59 2.64
C VAL A 88 11.13 -6.55 2.65
N LYS A 89 12.37 -7.02 2.64
CA LYS A 89 13.55 -6.20 2.33
C LYS A 89 14.34 -6.78 1.16
N VAL A 90 14.97 -5.88 0.39
CA VAL A 90 15.82 -6.23 -0.77
C VAL A 90 17.12 -5.42 -0.80
N LYS A 91 18.14 -5.93 -1.49
CA LYS A 91 19.42 -5.22 -1.65
C LYS A 91 19.29 -4.05 -2.60
N ALA A 92 18.57 -4.24 -3.70
CA ALA A 92 18.35 -3.20 -4.69
C ALA A 92 16.91 -3.16 -5.20
N ALA A 93 16.45 -1.94 -5.49
CA ALA A 93 15.14 -1.67 -6.04
C ALA A 93 15.16 -0.41 -6.91
N LYS A 94 14.25 -0.35 -7.88
CA LYS A 94 14.06 0.80 -8.78
C LYS A 94 12.60 1.23 -8.73
N ILE A 95 12.36 2.52 -8.50
CA ILE A 95 11.00 3.08 -8.55
C ILE A 95 10.57 3.13 -10.02
N VAL A 96 9.45 2.49 -10.34
CA VAL A 96 8.96 2.36 -11.74
C VAL A 96 7.59 3.01 -11.96
N ALA A 97 6.86 3.33 -10.90
CA ALA A 97 5.63 4.11 -10.97
C ALA A 97 5.33 4.77 -9.61
N VAL A 98 4.59 5.87 -9.64
CA VAL A 98 4.20 6.62 -8.43
C VAL A 98 2.73 6.97 -8.46
N ASN A 99 2.06 6.93 -7.31
CA ASN A 99 0.67 7.33 -7.12
C ASN A 99 -0.27 6.75 -8.20
N ASN A 100 -0.96 7.61 -8.95
CA ASN A 100 -1.95 7.21 -9.96
C ASN A 100 -1.34 6.55 -11.20
N ASP A 101 -0.01 6.62 -11.38
CA ASP A 101 0.68 5.87 -12.43
C ASP A 101 0.89 4.40 -12.06
N ILE A 102 0.65 4.02 -10.80
CA ILE A 102 0.73 2.63 -10.35
C ILE A 102 -0.49 1.87 -10.87
N PRO A 103 -0.30 0.81 -11.67
CA PRO A 103 -1.40 -0.04 -12.12
C PRO A 103 -2.15 -0.64 -10.92
N VAL A 104 -3.49 -0.59 -10.96
CA VAL A 104 -4.36 -1.02 -9.84
C VAL A 104 -4.15 -2.49 -9.47
N GLU A 105 -3.68 -3.30 -10.42
CA GLU A 105 -3.37 -4.71 -10.27
C GLU A 105 -2.38 -4.97 -9.13
N PHE A 106 -1.45 -4.05 -8.85
CA PHE A 106 -0.52 -4.19 -7.73
C PHE A 106 -1.21 -3.97 -6.37
N LEU A 107 -2.18 -3.06 -6.30
CA LEU A 107 -2.99 -2.86 -5.09
C LEU A 107 -3.92 -4.05 -4.85
N ILE A 108 -4.51 -4.59 -5.92
CA ILE A 108 -5.35 -5.81 -5.87
C ILE A 108 -4.50 -7.01 -5.43
N ALA A 109 -3.29 -7.16 -5.98
CA ALA A 109 -2.39 -8.24 -5.59
C ALA A 109 -2.02 -8.16 -4.11
N LEU A 110 -1.70 -6.97 -3.58
CA LEU A 110 -1.51 -6.80 -2.14
C LEU A 110 -2.77 -7.09 -1.33
N ALA A 111 -3.94 -6.70 -1.83
CA ALA A 111 -5.20 -6.99 -1.15
C ALA A 111 -5.43 -8.51 -1.01
N SER A 112 -5.05 -9.31 -2.01
CA SER A 112 -5.20 -10.77 -1.94
C SER A 112 -4.36 -11.44 -0.84
N VAL A 113 -3.30 -10.77 -0.35
CA VAL A 113 -2.40 -11.28 0.69
C VAL A 113 -2.54 -10.54 2.03
N GLY A 114 -3.61 -9.75 2.21
CA GLY A 114 -3.86 -9.04 3.47
C GLY A 114 -3.05 -7.76 3.66
N GLY A 115 -2.50 -7.17 2.59
CA GLY A 115 -1.69 -5.95 2.66
C GLY A 115 -2.44 -4.73 3.20
N PHE A 116 -1.71 -3.86 3.90
CA PHE A 116 -2.27 -2.68 4.59
C PHE A 116 -2.02 -1.41 3.78
N LEU A 117 -2.98 -0.50 3.82
CA LEU A 117 -2.93 0.78 3.13
C LEU A 117 -3.01 1.93 4.15
N GLU A 118 -1.84 2.44 4.57
CA GLU A 118 -1.73 3.56 5.51
C GLU A 118 -1.70 4.89 4.75
N LEU A 119 -2.86 5.52 4.51
CA LEU A 119 -2.97 6.75 3.72
C LEU A 119 -2.66 8.02 4.51
N ARG A 120 -1.95 7.89 5.63
CA ARG A 120 -1.59 9.02 6.48
C ARG A 120 -0.65 9.97 5.74
N GLY A 121 -1.13 11.18 5.46
CA GLY A 121 -0.39 12.20 4.71
C GLY A 121 -0.35 11.97 3.20
N TYR A 122 -1.06 10.95 2.70
CA TYR A 122 -1.21 10.70 1.28
C TYR A 122 -2.25 11.66 0.68
N ASN A 123 -1.80 12.49 -0.27
CA ASN A 123 -2.61 13.57 -0.83
C ASN A 123 -3.04 13.32 -2.29
N HIS A 124 -2.98 12.08 -2.77
CA HIS A 124 -3.47 11.69 -4.09
C HIS A 124 -4.72 10.81 -3.96
N PRO A 125 -5.67 10.87 -4.91
CA PRO A 125 -6.83 9.98 -4.89
C PRO A 125 -6.40 8.53 -5.17
N LEU A 126 -7.08 7.57 -4.55
CA LEU A 126 -6.93 6.15 -4.93
C LEU A 126 -7.47 5.89 -6.35
N PRO A 127 -7.00 4.83 -7.03
CA PRO A 127 -7.52 4.46 -8.35
C PRO A 127 -9.01 4.16 -8.32
N GLU A 128 -9.77 4.70 -9.28
CA GLU A 128 -11.24 4.53 -9.37
C GLU A 128 -11.67 3.07 -9.54
N SER A 129 -10.79 2.19 -10.00
CA SER A 129 -11.02 0.76 -10.20
C SER A 129 -10.66 -0.11 -8.99
N LEU A 130 -10.21 0.48 -7.87
CA LEU A 130 -9.86 -0.27 -6.67
C LEU A 130 -11.11 -0.83 -5.97
N THR A 131 -11.33 -2.14 -6.07
CA THR A 131 -12.52 -2.80 -5.53
C THR A 131 -12.38 -3.29 -4.09
N SER A 132 -11.15 -3.52 -3.62
CA SER A 132 -10.92 -4.09 -2.28
C SER A 132 -9.58 -3.70 -1.69
N VAL A 133 -9.53 -3.59 -0.36
CA VAL A 133 -8.29 -3.59 0.43
C VAL A 133 -8.23 -4.87 1.26
N GLY A 134 -7.09 -5.55 1.26
CA GLY A 134 -6.94 -6.89 1.85
C GLY A 134 -6.90 -6.92 3.35
N GLY A 135 -6.11 -6.00 3.92
CA GLY A 135 -5.98 -5.86 5.36
C GLY A 135 -6.53 -4.53 5.81
N PHE A 136 -5.70 -3.81 6.55
CA PHE A 136 -6.04 -2.57 7.21
C PHE A 136 -6.09 -1.37 6.24
N LEU A 137 -7.08 -0.49 6.41
CA LEU A 137 -7.20 0.79 5.68
C LEU A 137 -7.26 1.95 6.68
N GLU A 138 -6.21 2.78 6.72
CA GLU A 138 -6.14 4.01 7.52
C GLU A 138 -6.37 5.24 6.67
N LEU A 139 -7.32 6.10 7.06
CA LEU A 139 -7.68 7.32 6.35
C LEU A 139 -7.33 8.60 7.10
N ARG A 140 -6.59 8.54 8.20
CA ARG A 140 -6.15 9.73 8.95
C ARG A 140 -5.44 10.73 8.04
N GLY A 141 -6.08 11.87 7.80
CA GLY A 141 -5.54 12.92 6.93
C GLY A 141 -5.65 12.65 5.43
N TYR A 142 -6.32 11.57 5.01
CA TYR A 142 -6.70 11.34 3.63
C TYR A 142 -7.89 12.25 3.26
N ASN A 143 -7.67 13.16 2.32
CA ASN A 143 -8.60 14.25 2.00
C ASN A 143 -9.43 14.03 0.73
N HIS A 144 -9.34 12.85 0.12
CA HIS A 144 -10.08 12.51 -1.09
C HIS A 144 -11.20 11.51 -0.80
N PRO A 145 -12.27 11.44 -1.61
CA PRO A 145 -13.22 10.34 -1.53
C PRO A 145 -12.52 8.98 -1.77
N LEU A 146 -13.06 7.94 -1.15
CA LEU A 146 -12.76 6.56 -1.55
C LEU A 146 -13.44 6.26 -2.90
N PRO A 147 -12.87 5.36 -3.72
CA PRO A 147 -13.50 4.93 -4.97
C PRO A 147 -14.88 4.31 -4.72
N GLU A 148 -15.88 4.67 -5.53
CA GLU A 148 -17.22 4.07 -5.45
C GLU A 148 -17.23 2.56 -5.77
N SER A 149 -16.18 2.07 -6.44
CA SER A 149 -15.96 0.65 -6.72
C SER A 149 -15.49 -0.16 -5.50
N LEU A 150 -15.05 0.49 -4.42
CA LEU A 150 -14.55 -0.18 -3.22
C LEU A 150 -15.69 -0.82 -2.44
N THR A 151 -15.76 -2.16 -2.48
CA THR A 151 -16.84 -2.94 -1.86
C THR A 151 -16.44 -3.61 -0.55
N SER A 152 -15.14 -3.78 -0.29
CA SER A 152 -14.68 -4.52 0.89
C SER A 152 -13.32 -4.06 1.43
N VAL A 153 -13.20 -4.07 2.77
CA VAL A 153 -11.93 -4.01 3.50
C VAL A 153 -11.78 -5.30 4.29
N GLY A 154 -10.76 -6.11 4.02
CA GLY A 154 -10.59 -7.42 4.65
C GLY A 154 -10.13 -7.34 6.11
N GLY A 155 -9.47 -6.25 6.51
CA GLY A 155 -9.10 -5.96 7.89
C GLY A 155 -9.94 -4.82 8.50
N SER A 156 -9.32 -4.08 9.43
CA SER A 156 -9.97 -2.93 10.07
C SER A 156 -9.99 -1.70 9.16
N LEU A 157 -11.03 -0.87 9.30
CA LEU A 157 -11.18 0.42 8.63
C LEU A 157 -11.11 1.53 9.67
N TRP A 158 -10.08 2.36 9.59
CA TRP A 158 -9.82 3.44 10.55
C TRP A 158 -10.10 4.80 9.90
N LEU A 159 -11.13 5.47 10.41
CA LEU A 159 -11.64 6.74 9.91
C LEU A 159 -11.40 7.82 10.96
N GLU A 160 -10.15 8.26 11.11
CA GLU A 160 -9.84 9.42 11.94
C GLU A 160 -10.00 10.72 11.12
N GLY A 161 -11.09 11.44 11.36
CA GLY A 161 -11.34 12.74 10.75
C GLY A 161 -11.68 12.73 9.26
N TYR A 162 -11.91 11.55 8.66
CA TYR A 162 -12.31 11.39 7.25
C TYR A 162 -13.60 12.18 6.93
N LYS A 163 -13.56 12.98 5.86
CA LYS A 163 -14.57 14.03 5.57
C LYS A 163 -15.62 13.64 4.52
N HIS A 164 -15.42 12.54 3.81
CA HIS A 164 -16.29 12.12 2.73
C HIS A 164 -17.20 10.97 3.18
N GLN A 165 -18.27 10.73 2.44
CA GLN A 165 -19.08 9.53 2.67
C GLN A 165 -18.27 8.29 2.30
N LEU A 166 -18.51 7.19 3.00
CA LEU A 166 -18.05 5.88 2.56
C LEU A 166 -18.81 5.47 1.28
N PRO A 167 -18.17 4.70 0.37
CA PRO A 167 -18.79 4.22 -0.87
C PRO A 167 -20.11 3.50 -0.60
N LYS A 168 -21.13 3.77 -1.42
CA LYS A 168 -22.45 3.15 -1.22
C LYS A 168 -22.40 1.62 -1.36
N GLY A 169 -21.45 1.12 -2.16
CA GLY A 169 -21.18 -0.29 -2.40
C GLY A 169 -20.33 -0.98 -1.33
N LEU A 170 -19.85 -0.28 -0.30
CA LEU A 170 -19.06 -0.89 0.77
C LEU A 170 -19.97 -1.79 1.63
N THR A 171 -19.79 -3.10 1.52
CA THR A 171 -20.64 -4.10 2.19
C THR A 171 -19.94 -4.84 3.34
N TYR A 172 -18.61 -4.85 3.37
CA TYR A 172 -17.83 -5.72 4.25
C TYR A 172 -16.60 -5.01 4.85
N VAL A 173 -16.45 -5.11 6.18
CA VAL A 173 -15.23 -4.80 6.93
C VAL A 173 -14.88 -6.02 7.79
N GLY A 174 -13.78 -6.69 7.49
CA GLY A 174 -13.40 -7.96 8.14
C GLY A 174 -12.79 -7.81 9.52
N GLY A 175 -12.46 -6.59 9.93
CA GLY A 175 -12.00 -6.28 11.28
C GLY A 175 -12.89 -5.23 11.95
N SER A 176 -12.24 -4.35 12.71
CA SER A 176 -12.92 -3.27 13.44
C SER A 176 -13.20 -2.08 12.54
N LEU A 177 -14.27 -1.35 12.84
CA LEU A 177 -14.57 -0.05 12.26
C LEU A 177 -14.37 1.04 13.32
N TRP A 178 -13.44 1.95 13.08
CA TRP A 178 -13.17 3.08 13.98
C TRP A 178 -13.61 4.39 13.33
N LEU A 179 -14.46 5.17 14.01
CA LEU A 179 -15.23 6.28 13.42
C LEU A 179 -14.93 7.65 14.05
N GLU A 180 -13.74 7.83 14.63
CA GLU A 180 -13.40 9.07 15.32
C GLU A 180 -13.46 10.29 14.41
N GLY A 181 -14.44 11.16 14.66
CA GLY A 181 -14.66 12.36 13.85
C GLY A 181 -15.32 12.11 12.48
N TYR A 182 -15.74 10.88 12.18
CA TYR A 182 -16.59 10.56 11.03
C TYR A 182 -18.05 10.95 11.33
N LYS A 183 -18.64 11.82 10.49
CA LYS A 183 -19.95 12.44 10.75
C LYS A 183 -21.06 11.98 9.81
N HIS A 184 -20.74 11.15 8.82
CA HIS A 184 -21.69 10.67 7.83
C HIS A 184 -22.36 9.39 8.30
N GLN A 185 -23.50 9.05 7.69
CA GLN A 185 -24.10 7.74 7.88
C GLN A 185 -23.19 6.66 7.29
N LEU A 186 -23.20 5.48 7.91
CA LEU A 186 -22.59 4.30 7.31
C LEU A 186 -23.41 3.86 6.08
N PRO A 187 -22.79 3.25 5.06
CA PRO A 187 -23.50 2.75 3.89
C PRO A 187 -24.58 1.75 4.33
N LYS A 188 -25.80 1.88 3.79
CA LYS A 188 -26.90 0.95 4.10
C LYS A 188 -26.59 -0.50 3.73
N GLY A 189 -25.67 -0.70 2.78
CA GLY A 189 -25.19 -2.02 2.35
C GLY A 189 -24.12 -2.63 3.25
N LEU A 190 -23.56 -1.88 4.22
CA LEU A 190 -22.56 -2.39 5.15
C LEU A 190 -23.22 -3.38 6.11
N THR A 191 -23.14 -4.66 5.77
CA THR A 191 -23.85 -5.77 6.43
C THR A 191 -22.94 -6.59 7.34
N TYR A 192 -21.63 -6.44 7.22
CA TYR A 192 -20.65 -7.13 8.05
C TYR A 192 -19.55 -6.20 8.56
N VAL A 193 -19.37 -6.19 9.89
CA VAL A 193 -18.23 -5.60 10.61
C VAL A 193 -17.87 -6.56 11.74
N GLY A 194 -16.68 -7.15 11.72
CA GLY A 194 -16.20 -7.98 12.83
C GLY A 194 -15.06 -8.93 12.48
N GLY A 195 -14.13 -9.09 13.42
CA GLY A 195 -13.07 -10.10 13.42
C GLY A 195 -13.33 -11.23 14.41
#